data_AF-A0A6A3ADG6-F1
#
_entry.id   AF-A0A6A3ADG6-F1
#
_cell.length_a   1.000
_cell.length_b   1.000
_cell.length_c   1.000
_cell.angle_alpha   90.00
_cell.angle_beta   90.00
_cell.angle_gamma   90.00
#
_symmetry.space_group_name_H-M   'P 1'
#
loop_
_entity.id
_entity.type
_entity.pdbx_description
1 polymer ?
#
loop_
_entity_poly.entity_id
_entity_poly.type
_entity_poly.pdbx_seq_one_letter_code
_entity_poly.pdbx_strand_id
1 'polypeptide(L)'
;MGKITSGFGFSCGIVLSENNRMTCWGRDNSKGQLNVPLNKGLNFASGLALGEDFSCAIRRSNGTVVCWSSINETTVEGIELESIVSGLNFTCGLTTSNFSIVCWGPGWPGNYGLASNANELPLGAVILPGLCVQSPCNECGLYAQSSKLWFGTGNICKPSPCFNFNTPSPLSLPPPAPPPEVLKQSSPWRRWLLSFVIVGAVGVSLGICSIIYCFWTVVCCGRKKVHNSVQPTITRTGSSGGPGSNNSPSSRSFSIRRHSSRAMKRQISGTSSKHADRAEEFSLA
;
A
#
# COMPACT_ATOMS: atom_id res chain seq x y z
N MET A 1 -19.34 -29.82 0.53
CA MET A 1 -19.75 -29.93 1.94
C MET A 1 -20.03 -28.55 2.50
N GLY A 2 -21.02 -28.42 3.39
CA GLY A 2 -21.25 -27.20 4.15
C GLY A 2 -20.14 -27.05 5.18
N LYS A 3 -19.78 -25.81 5.49
CA LYS A 3 -18.74 -25.49 6.48
C LYS A 3 -19.32 -24.46 7.45
N ILE A 4 -19.07 -24.63 8.74
CA ILE A 4 -19.36 -23.64 9.78
C ILE A 4 -18.05 -23.26 10.47
N THR A 5 -17.93 -22.00 10.86
CA THR A 5 -16.79 -21.46 11.59
C THR A 5 -17.32 -20.46 12.60
N SER A 6 -16.70 -20.40 13.77
CA SER A 6 -17.10 -19.53 14.87
C SER A 6 -15.95 -18.59 15.21
N GLY A 7 -16.28 -17.32 15.42
CA GLY A 7 -15.38 -16.29 15.94
C GLY A 7 -15.77 -15.91 17.36
N PHE A 8 -15.43 -14.69 17.77
CA PHE A 8 -15.80 -14.19 19.10
C PHE A 8 -17.27 -13.75 19.15
N GLY A 9 -18.16 -14.65 19.58
CA GLY A 9 -19.58 -14.33 19.79
C GLY A 9 -20.45 -14.31 18.53
N PHE A 10 -19.91 -14.77 17.39
CA PHE A 10 -20.66 -14.97 16.16
C PHE A 10 -20.14 -16.19 15.38
N SER A 11 -20.93 -16.66 14.42
CA SER A 11 -20.59 -17.80 13.58
C SER A 11 -21.04 -17.55 12.16
N CYS A 12 -20.27 -18.03 11.20
CA CYS A 12 -20.61 -18.00 9.79
C CYS A 12 -20.54 -19.39 9.20
N GLY A 13 -21.37 -19.65 8.21
CA GLY A 13 -21.34 -20.90 7.48
C GLY A 13 -21.75 -20.76 6.03
N ILE A 14 -21.44 -21.80 5.27
CA ILE A 14 -21.83 -21.96 3.87
C ILE A 14 -23.05 -22.87 3.84
N VAL A 15 -24.19 -22.31 3.42
CA VAL A 15 -25.47 -23.02 3.34
C VAL A 15 -25.58 -23.68 1.97
N LEU A 16 -25.40 -25.00 1.92
CA LEU A 16 -25.43 -25.78 0.66
C LEU A 16 -26.78 -25.67 -0.06
N SER A 17 -27.88 -25.65 0.69
CA SER A 17 -29.25 -25.60 0.15
C SER A 17 -29.57 -24.28 -0.57
N GLU A 18 -28.76 -23.25 -0.36
CA GLU A 18 -28.98 -21.90 -0.90
C GLU A 18 -27.85 -21.53 -1.87
N ASN A 19 -27.56 -22.41 -2.82
CA ASN A 19 -26.50 -22.20 -3.83
C ASN A 19 -25.12 -21.90 -3.20
N ASN A 20 -24.78 -22.55 -2.08
CA ASN A 20 -23.56 -22.30 -1.30
C ASN A 20 -23.42 -20.85 -0.78
N ARG A 21 -24.54 -20.16 -0.56
CA ARG A 21 -24.53 -18.82 0.03
C ARG A 21 -23.86 -18.86 1.41
N MET A 22 -22.96 -17.91 1.63
CA MET A 22 -22.38 -17.67 2.95
C MET A 22 -23.35 -16.86 3.79
N THR A 23 -23.55 -17.27 5.04
CA THR A 23 -24.43 -16.58 6.00
C THR A 23 -23.74 -16.52 7.36
N CYS A 24 -23.91 -15.39 8.05
CA CYS A 24 -23.36 -15.14 9.37
C CYS A 24 -24.48 -14.85 10.36
N TRP A 25 -24.34 -15.37 11.57
CA TRP A 25 -25.27 -15.19 12.68
C TRP A 25 -24.48 -14.83 13.94
N GLY A 26 -25.00 -13.90 14.71
CA GLY A 26 -24.37 -13.42 15.93
C GLY A 26 -25.26 -12.38 16.60
N ARG A 27 -24.96 -12.06 17.86
CA ARG A 27 -25.73 -11.05 18.60
C ARG A 27 -25.33 -9.63 18.18
N ASP A 28 -24.04 -9.39 18.00
CA ASP A 28 -23.49 -8.08 17.65
C ASP A 28 -23.14 -8.01 16.16
N ASN A 29 -23.43 -6.86 15.56
CA ASN A 29 -23.04 -6.50 14.20
C ASN A 29 -22.58 -5.03 14.12
N SER A 30 -22.17 -4.44 15.24
CA SER A 30 -21.78 -3.03 15.34
C SER A 30 -20.62 -2.66 14.41
N LYS A 31 -19.76 -3.63 14.06
CA LYS A 31 -18.64 -3.46 13.13
C LYS A 31 -18.93 -3.94 11.71
N GLY A 32 -20.07 -4.60 11.50
CA GLY A 32 -20.44 -5.19 10.22
C GLY A 32 -19.83 -6.57 9.97
N GLN A 33 -19.33 -7.27 10.98
CA GLN A 33 -18.72 -8.59 10.88
C GLN A 33 -19.67 -9.67 10.33
N LEU A 34 -20.99 -9.48 10.49
CA LEU A 34 -22.01 -10.38 9.93
C LEU A 34 -22.39 -10.03 8.48
N ASN A 35 -21.99 -8.86 7.98
CA ASN A 35 -22.37 -8.36 6.66
C ASN A 35 -21.46 -8.94 5.56
N VAL A 36 -21.77 -10.16 5.12
CA VAL A 36 -21.00 -10.83 4.07
C VAL A 36 -21.00 -10.02 2.76
N PRO A 37 -19.81 -9.62 2.23
CA PRO A 37 -19.73 -8.86 0.98
C PRO A 37 -19.91 -9.77 -0.25
N LEU A 38 -21.15 -10.14 -0.55
CA LEU A 38 -21.49 -11.05 -1.67
C LEU A 38 -21.03 -10.50 -3.03
N ASN A 39 -21.00 -9.17 -3.20
CA ASN A 39 -20.51 -8.48 -4.39
C ASN A 39 -19.01 -8.71 -4.65
N LYS A 40 -18.23 -9.12 -3.63
CA LYS A 40 -16.82 -9.49 -3.78
C LYS A 40 -16.61 -10.96 -4.20
N GLY A 41 -17.65 -11.65 -4.67
CA GLY A 41 -17.54 -13.02 -5.21
C GLY A 41 -17.48 -14.12 -4.14
N LEU A 42 -18.06 -13.88 -2.97
CA LEU A 42 -18.03 -14.81 -1.82
C LEU A 42 -19.13 -15.89 -1.83
N ASN A 43 -19.91 -15.98 -2.91
CA ASN A 43 -20.98 -16.97 -3.06
C ASN A 43 -20.50 -18.43 -3.04
N PHE A 44 -19.18 -18.65 -3.03
CA PHE A 44 -18.57 -19.98 -3.08
C PHE A 44 -17.25 -20.03 -2.29
N ALA A 45 -17.16 -19.51 -1.07
CA ALA A 45 -15.89 -19.53 -0.34
C ALA A 45 -15.33 -20.98 -0.16
N SER A 46 -14.01 -21.16 -0.27
CA SER A 46 -13.34 -22.45 0.03
C SER A 46 -12.83 -22.51 1.48
N GLY A 47 -12.53 -21.35 2.08
CA GLY A 47 -12.08 -21.21 3.46
C GLY A 47 -12.79 -20.05 4.15
N LEU A 48 -12.95 -20.17 5.47
CA LEU A 48 -13.54 -19.18 6.36
C LEU A 48 -12.67 -19.09 7.60
N ALA A 49 -12.43 -17.87 8.07
CA ALA A 49 -11.75 -17.58 9.32
C ALA A 49 -12.37 -16.34 9.96
N LEU A 50 -12.71 -16.43 11.25
CA LEU A 50 -13.44 -15.40 11.99
C LEU A 50 -12.62 -14.99 13.21
N GLY A 51 -12.48 -13.69 13.42
CA GLY A 51 -11.75 -13.11 14.55
C GLY A 51 -12.67 -12.57 15.64
N GLU A 52 -12.22 -11.51 16.32
CA GLU A 52 -13.00 -10.82 17.34
C GLU A 52 -14.20 -10.08 16.73
N ASP A 53 -13.91 -9.19 15.78
CA ASP A 53 -14.88 -8.30 15.15
C ASP A 53 -14.70 -8.24 13.63
N PHE A 54 -14.05 -9.24 13.04
CA PHE A 54 -13.87 -9.36 11.59
C PHE A 54 -14.03 -10.77 11.09
N SER A 55 -14.18 -10.87 9.78
CA SER A 55 -14.32 -12.13 9.07
C SER A 55 -13.48 -12.09 7.79
N CYS A 56 -12.88 -13.22 7.45
CA CYS A 56 -12.14 -13.42 6.22
C CYS A 56 -12.61 -14.71 5.52
N ALA A 57 -12.59 -14.68 4.20
CA ALA A 57 -13.00 -15.81 3.37
C ALA A 57 -12.09 -15.94 2.13
N ILE A 58 -11.82 -17.18 1.72
CA ILE A 58 -11.07 -17.45 0.48
C ILE A 58 -12.04 -17.50 -0.69
N ARG A 59 -11.83 -16.67 -1.70
CA ARG A 59 -12.59 -16.70 -2.94
C ARG A 59 -12.23 -17.95 -3.75
N ARG A 60 -13.22 -18.75 -4.10
CA ARG A 60 -12.98 -19.99 -4.88
C ARG A 60 -12.51 -19.77 -6.30
N SER A 61 -12.84 -18.64 -6.93
CA SER A 61 -12.47 -18.41 -8.33
C SER A 61 -10.98 -18.23 -8.57
N ASN A 62 -10.23 -17.75 -7.56
CA ASN A 62 -8.82 -17.38 -7.72
C ASN A 62 -7.97 -17.55 -6.46
N GLY A 63 -8.50 -18.10 -5.36
CA GLY A 63 -7.72 -18.39 -4.15
C GLY A 63 -7.35 -17.17 -3.31
N THR A 64 -7.70 -15.97 -3.76
CA THR A 64 -7.43 -14.73 -3.00
C THR A 64 -8.39 -14.58 -1.82
N VAL A 65 -7.94 -13.88 -0.79
CA VAL A 65 -8.76 -13.62 0.40
C VAL A 65 -9.55 -12.33 0.26
N VAL A 66 -10.75 -12.34 0.82
CA VAL A 66 -11.53 -11.14 1.11
C VAL A 66 -11.76 -11.10 2.61
N CYS A 67 -11.37 -9.99 3.24
CA CYS A 67 -11.72 -9.69 4.62
C CYS A 67 -12.72 -8.53 4.66
N TRP A 68 -13.48 -8.42 5.75
CA TRP A 68 -14.38 -7.31 5.99
C TRP A 68 -14.46 -6.99 7.49
N SER A 69 -14.99 -5.79 7.80
CA SER A 69 -15.02 -5.18 9.13
C SER A 69 -13.68 -4.55 9.55
N SER A 70 -13.04 -5.02 10.62
CA SER A 70 -11.92 -4.33 11.29
C SER A 70 -10.51 -4.69 10.78
N ILE A 71 -10.37 -5.67 9.88
CA ILE A 71 -9.09 -6.08 9.30
C ILE A 71 -9.05 -5.81 7.79
N ASN A 72 -7.89 -5.38 7.28
CA ASN A 72 -7.65 -5.16 5.86
C ASN A 72 -6.87 -6.33 5.23
N GLU A 73 -7.19 -6.65 3.97
CA GLU A 73 -6.53 -7.68 3.17
C GLU A 73 -5.37 -7.18 2.29
N THR A 74 -5.01 -5.89 2.36
CA THR A 74 -4.04 -5.25 1.45
C THR A 74 -2.66 -5.93 1.46
N THR A 75 -2.23 -6.47 2.60
CA THR A 75 -0.94 -7.15 2.71
C THR A 75 -0.91 -8.51 2.03
N VAL A 76 -2.06 -9.07 1.69
CA VAL A 76 -2.20 -10.35 0.98
C VAL A 76 -2.91 -10.19 -0.36
N GLU A 77 -2.90 -8.98 -0.91
CA GLU A 77 -3.50 -8.69 -2.21
C GLU A 77 -2.79 -9.49 -3.32
N GLY A 78 -3.57 -10.25 -4.08
CA GLY A 78 -3.05 -11.11 -5.15
C GLY A 78 -2.35 -12.40 -4.69
N ILE A 79 -2.28 -12.66 -3.38
CA ILE A 79 -1.76 -13.93 -2.85
C ILE A 79 -2.88 -14.97 -2.85
N GLU A 80 -2.60 -16.12 -3.45
CA GLU A 80 -3.48 -17.30 -3.43
C GLU A 80 -3.20 -18.15 -2.19
N LEU A 81 -4.25 -18.48 -1.43
CA LEU A 81 -4.16 -19.26 -0.21
C LEU A 81 -4.98 -20.56 -0.29
N GLU A 82 -4.40 -21.64 0.24
CA GLU A 82 -5.05 -22.94 0.42
C GLU A 82 -5.97 -22.94 1.63
N SER A 83 -5.55 -22.30 2.72
CA SER A 83 -6.29 -22.27 3.97
C SER A 83 -6.02 -20.99 4.74
N ILE A 84 -6.97 -20.61 5.61
CA ILE A 84 -6.88 -19.44 6.48
C ILE A 84 -7.40 -19.79 7.87
N VAL A 85 -6.81 -19.15 8.88
CA VAL A 85 -7.21 -19.19 10.29
C VAL A 85 -7.05 -17.80 10.89
N SER A 86 -7.91 -17.44 11.84
CA SER A 86 -7.88 -16.13 12.48
C SER A 86 -7.72 -16.28 13.98
N GLY A 87 -6.90 -15.42 14.57
CA GLY A 87 -6.92 -15.10 16.00
C GLY A 87 -7.87 -13.95 16.28
N LEU A 88 -7.75 -13.31 17.44
CA LEU A 88 -8.62 -12.19 17.84
C LEU A 88 -8.51 -11.01 16.88
N ASN A 89 -7.30 -10.61 16.50
CA ASN A 89 -7.00 -9.39 15.74
C ASN A 89 -5.97 -9.62 14.61
N PHE A 90 -5.79 -10.86 14.17
CA PHE A 90 -4.91 -11.22 13.06
C PHE A 90 -5.45 -12.45 12.31
N THR A 91 -5.00 -12.62 11.06
CA THR A 91 -5.28 -13.79 10.24
C THR A 91 -3.98 -14.35 9.70
N CYS A 92 -3.88 -15.66 9.63
CA CYS A 92 -2.80 -16.37 8.97
C CYS A 92 -3.37 -17.27 7.89
N GLY A 93 -2.60 -17.52 6.83
CA GLY A 93 -2.98 -18.45 5.80
C GLY A 93 -1.79 -19.15 5.17
N LEU A 94 -2.09 -20.29 4.55
CA LEU A 94 -1.12 -21.12 3.84
C LEU A 94 -1.16 -20.77 2.36
N THR A 95 -0.02 -20.40 1.76
CA THR A 95 0.06 -20.04 0.34
C THR A 95 -0.05 -21.27 -0.56
N THR A 96 -0.63 -21.10 -1.75
CA THR A 96 -0.72 -22.18 -2.75
C THR A 96 0.61 -22.42 -3.48
N SER A 97 1.47 -21.41 -3.60
CA SER A 97 2.68 -21.45 -4.42
C SER A 97 3.80 -22.32 -3.81
N ASN A 98 4.04 -22.18 -2.51
CA ASN A 98 5.13 -22.85 -1.80
C ASN A 98 4.72 -23.37 -0.41
N PHE A 99 3.44 -23.31 -0.06
CA PHE A 99 2.93 -23.67 1.26
C PHE A 99 3.66 -22.92 2.40
N SER A 100 4.08 -21.68 2.16
CA SER A 100 4.53 -20.77 3.23
C SER A 100 3.32 -20.28 4.04
N ILE A 101 3.56 -19.93 5.31
CA ILE A 101 2.52 -19.27 6.12
C ILE A 101 2.71 -17.78 6.02
N VAL A 102 1.66 -17.07 5.63
CA VAL A 102 1.60 -15.61 5.66
C VAL A 102 0.60 -15.17 6.74
N CYS A 103 1.02 -14.29 7.65
CA CYS A 103 0.16 -13.72 8.68
C CYS A 103 0.05 -12.20 8.52
N TRP A 104 -1.13 -11.64 8.80
CA TRP A 104 -1.42 -10.22 8.67
C TRP A 104 -2.47 -9.76 9.67
N GLY A 105 -2.59 -8.43 9.82
CA GLY A 105 -3.51 -7.79 10.76
C GLY A 105 -2.79 -7.01 11.85
N PRO A 106 -3.53 -6.16 12.60
CA PRO A 106 -2.96 -5.31 13.64
C PRO A 106 -2.35 -6.10 14.81
N GLY A 107 -2.81 -7.32 15.04
CA GLY A 107 -2.21 -8.23 16.02
C GLY A 107 -0.94 -8.94 15.57
N TRP A 108 -0.54 -8.79 14.30
CA TRP A 108 0.66 -9.46 13.76
C TRP A 108 1.89 -8.54 13.85
N PRO A 109 2.98 -8.97 14.51
CA PRO A 109 4.20 -8.16 14.67
C PRO A 109 4.87 -7.75 13.35
N GLY A 110 4.65 -8.52 12.26
CA GLY A 110 5.25 -8.25 10.95
C GLY A 110 4.81 -6.94 10.29
N ASN A 111 3.70 -6.34 10.75
CA ASN A 111 3.16 -5.13 10.15
C ASN A 111 3.91 -3.84 10.54
N TYR A 112 4.87 -3.91 11.48
CA TYR A 112 5.62 -2.76 11.99
C TYR A 112 6.91 -2.41 11.22
N GLY A 113 7.03 -2.83 9.96
CA GLY A 113 8.05 -2.30 9.03
C GLY A 113 9.44 -2.92 9.11
N LEU A 114 9.60 -4.08 9.75
CA LEU A 114 10.85 -4.84 9.76
C LEU A 114 10.80 -5.96 8.72
N ALA A 115 11.11 -5.60 7.46
CA ALA A 115 11.21 -6.44 6.26
C ALA A 115 9.95 -6.57 5.40
N SER A 116 10.14 -6.41 4.08
CA SER A 116 9.14 -6.65 3.03
C SER A 116 8.60 -8.10 2.99
N ASN A 117 9.18 -8.99 3.80
CA ASN A 117 8.84 -10.41 3.94
C ASN A 117 8.43 -10.76 5.39
N ALA A 118 8.14 -9.78 6.25
CA ALA A 118 7.85 -9.98 7.69
C ALA A 118 6.53 -10.71 7.97
N ASN A 119 5.74 -10.94 6.94
CA ASN A 119 4.48 -11.64 7.03
C ASN A 119 4.67 -13.14 6.80
N GLU A 120 5.74 -13.56 6.13
CA GLU A 120 6.06 -14.98 5.98
C GLU A 120 6.70 -15.50 7.26
N LEU A 121 6.11 -16.55 7.84
CA LEU A 121 6.66 -17.21 9.02
C LEU A 121 7.75 -18.21 8.57
N PRO A 122 9.03 -18.00 8.92
CA PRO A 122 10.10 -18.91 8.55
C PRO A 122 10.05 -20.15 9.45
N LEU A 123 9.14 -21.05 9.13
CA LEU A 123 9.15 -22.39 9.66
C LEU A 123 10.27 -23.11 8.90
N GLY A 124 11.38 -23.43 9.58
CA GLY A 124 12.52 -24.15 9.00
C GLY A 124 12.19 -25.60 8.58
N ALA A 125 10.93 -25.88 8.25
CA ALA A 125 10.37 -27.16 7.90
C ALA A 125 9.38 -26.98 6.73
N VAL A 126 9.25 -28.02 5.92
CA VAL A 126 8.28 -28.10 4.83
C VAL A 126 6.88 -28.33 5.42
N ILE A 127 5.91 -27.50 5.02
CA ILE A 127 4.53 -27.59 5.49
C ILE A 127 3.72 -28.45 4.52
N LEU A 128 2.95 -29.38 5.07
CA LEU A 128 2.06 -30.24 4.31
C LEU A 128 0.68 -29.57 4.19
N PRO A 129 0.13 -29.39 2.98
CA PRO A 129 -1.19 -28.76 2.79
C PRO A 129 -2.36 -29.66 3.22
N GLY A 130 -2.09 -30.94 3.48
CA GLY A 130 -3.11 -31.90 3.88
C GLY A 130 -2.51 -33.21 4.42
N LEU A 131 -3.41 -34.11 4.83
CA LEU A 131 -3.03 -35.42 5.32
C LEU A 131 -2.51 -36.29 4.17
N CYS A 132 -1.53 -37.13 4.49
CA CYS A 132 -1.08 -38.18 3.58
C CYS A 132 -2.07 -39.34 3.62
N VAL A 133 -2.53 -39.76 2.45
CA VAL A 133 -3.42 -40.90 2.27
C VAL A 133 -2.79 -41.91 1.31
N GLN A 134 -3.08 -43.20 1.51
CA GLN A 134 -2.63 -44.24 0.59
C GLN A 134 -3.57 -44.43 -0.61
N SER A 135 -4.76 -43.83 -0.56
CA SER A 135 -5.73 -43.88 -1.65
C SER A 135 -5.27 -43.04 -2.85
N PRO A 136 -5.60 -43.45 -4.08
CA PRO A 136 -5.40 -42.63 -5.26
C PRO A 136 -6.30 -41.39 -5.22
N CYS A 137 -5.77 -40.22 -5.56
CA CYS A 137 -6.50 -38.95 -5.52
C CYS A 137 -7.40 -38.75 -6.75
N ASN A 138 -8.39 -39.62 -6.90
CA ASN A 138 -9.24 -39.67 -8.10
C ASN A 138 -10.29 -38.55 -8.17
N GLU A 139 -10.64 -37.90 -7.04
CA GLU A 139 -11.62 -36.81 -7.03
C GLU A 139 -11.01 -35.49 -7.55
N CYS A 140 -10.05 -34.93 -6.80
CA CYS A 140 -9.54 -33.58 -7.05
C CYS A 140 -8.06 -33.53 -7.42
N GLY A 141 -7.44 -34.69 -7.64
CA GLY A 141 -6.04 -34.80 -8.00
C GLY A 141 -5.08 -34.59 -6.82
N LEU A 142 -3.80 -34.66 -7.17
CA LEU A 142 -2.68 -34.56 -6.25
C LEU A 142 -2.24 -33.09 -6.09
N TYR A 143 -1.75 -32.74 -4.91
CA TYR A 143 -0.96 -31.51 -4.76
C TYR A 143 0.35 -31.60 -5.55
N ALA A 144 0.76 -30.48 -6.16
CA ALA A 144 2.04 -30.38 -6.85
C ALA A 144 3.18 -30.65 -5.86
N GLN A 145 4.20 -31.38 -6.30
CA GLN A 145 5.33 -31.80 -5.46
C GLN A 145 4.97 -32.69 -4.27
N SER A 146 3.80 -33.33 -4.26
CA SER A 146 3.41 -34.31 -3.22
C SER A 146 4.48 -35.37 -2.93
N SER A 147 5.25 -35.79 -3.94
CA SER A 147 6.39 -36.72 -3.80
C SER A 147 7.62 -36.14 -3.08
N LYS A 148 7.78 -34.82 -3.04
CA LYS A 148 8.84 -34.11 -2.31
C LYS A 148 8.41 -33.71 -0.90
N LEU A 149 7.10 -33.51 -0.71
CA LEU A 149 6.53 -33.08 0.56
C LEU A 149 6.55 -34.21 1.62
N TRP A 150 6.58 -35.48 1.20
CA TRP A 150 6.61 -36.62 2.11
C TRP A 150 7.68 -37.66 1.76
N PHE A 151 8.36 -38.19 2.76
CA PHE A 151 9.25 -39.34 2.63
C PHE A 151 8.45 -40.65 2.75
N GLY A 152 7.89 -41.17 1.64
CA GLY A 152 7.18 -42.46 1.62
C GLY A 152 6.29 -42.70 0.38
N THR A 153 5.51 -43.78 0.39
CA THR A 153 4.60 -44.21 -0.70
C THR A 153 3.16 -43.74 -0.50
N GLY A 154 2.96 -42.44 -0.24
CA GLY A 154 1.66 -41.83 0.02
C GLY A 154 1.38 -40.63 -0.89
N ASN A 155 0.11 -40.23 -0.95
CA ASN A 155 -0.37 -39.12 -1.76
C ASN A 155 -0.99 -38.04 -0.87
N ILE A 156 -0.84 -36.78 -1.25
CA ILE A 156 -1.59 -35.66 -0.63
C ILE A 156 -2.62 -35.21 -1.65
N CYS A 157 -3.89 -35.50 -1.36
CA CYS A 157 -5.00 -35.19 -2.25
C CYS A 157 -5.52 -33.77 -1.99
N LYS A 158 -5.92 -33.09 -3.07
CA LYS A 158 -6.69 -31.85 -2.93
C LYS A 158 -8.05 -32.17 -2.29
N PRO A 159 -8.52 -31.34 -1.35
CA PRO A 159 -9.81 -31.56 -0.71
C PRO A 159 -10.96 -31.35 -1.70
N SER A 160 -12.05 -32.07 -1.51
CA SER A 160 -13.30 -31.84 -2.23
C SER A 160 -14.18 -30.79 -1.53
N PRO A 161 -14.92 -29.94 -2.27
CA PRO A 161 -15.04 -29.90 -3.73
C PRO A 161 -13.75 -29.38 -4.40
N CYS A 162 -13.46 -29.89 -5.60
CA CYS A 162 -12.18 -29.63 -6.25
C CYS A 162 -11.98 -28.16 -6.58
N PHE A 163 -10.82 -27.64 -6.20
CA PHE A 163 -10.43 -26.27 -6.49
C PHE A 163 -9.34 -26.31 -7.56
N ASN A 164 -9.75 -26.07 -8.80
CA ASN A 164 -8.81 -25.70 -9.84
C ASN A 164 -8.70 -24.17 -9.79
N PHE A 165 -7.76 -23.68 -8.99
CA PHE A 165 -7.07 -22.47 -9.41
C PHE A 165 -6.50 -22.86 -10.76
N ASN A 166 -6.94 -22.18 -11.83
CA ASN A 166 -6.36 -22.39 -13.14
C ASN A 166 -4.89 -21.96 -13.04
N THR A 167 -4.02 -22.84 -12.53
CA THR A 167 -2.68 -22.95 -13.07
C THR A 167 -2.94 -23.17 -14.54
N PRO A 168 -2.48 -22.29 -15.45
CA PRO A 168 -2.59 -22.62 -16.86
C PRO A 168 -1.95 -23.99 -17.00
N SER A 169 -2.77 -24.99 -17.34
CA SER A 169 -2.26 -26.25 -17.87
C SER A 169 -1.20 -25.87 -18.89
N PRO A 170 -0.01 -26.50 -18.93
CA PRO A 170 0.87 -26.31 -20.06
C PRO A 170 0.04 -26.68 -21.28
N LEU A 171 -0.41 -25.67 -22.02
CA LEU A 171 -1.18 -25.84 -23.24
C LEU A 171 -0.36 -26.81 -24.07
N SER A 172 -0.95 -27.96 -24.39
CA SER A 172 -0.41 -28.87 -25.38
C SER A 172 0.04 -28.03 -26.57
N LEU A 173 1.34 -28.06 -26.87
CA LEU A 173 1.92 -27.25 -27.94
C LEU A 173 1.03 -27.39 -29.19
N PRO A 174 0.46 -26.31 -29.73
CA PRO A 174 -0.12 -26.38 -31.05
C PRO A 174 0.99 -26.74 -32.04
N PRO A 175 0.69 -27.49 -33.12
CA PRO A 175 1.67 -27.81 -34.15
C PRO A 175 2.33 -26.53 -34.68
N PRO A 176 3.63 -26.58 -35.06
CA PRO A 176 4.37 -25.39 -35.45
C PRO A 176 3.65 -24.70 -36.63
N ALA A 177 3.21 -23.47 -36.38
CA ALA A 177 2.63 -22.62 -37.41
C ALA A 177 3.69 -22.28 -38.47
N PRO A 178 3.30 -22.14 -39.75
CA PRO A 178 4.20 -21.66 -40.79
C PRO A 178 4.72 -20.25 -40.42
N PRO A 179 5.94 -19.90 -40.89
CA PRO A 179 6.58 -18.64 -40.53
C PRO A 179 5.70 -17.44 -40.89
N PRO A 180 5.61 -16.42 -40.02
CA PRO A 180 4.75 -15.28 -40.27
C PRO A 180 5.28 -14.43 -41.42
N GLU A 181 4.40 -14.12 -42.38
CA GLU A 181 4.60 -12.99 -43.26
C GLU A 181 4.69 -11.71 -42.43
N VAL A 182 5.79 -11.01 -42.61
CA VAL A 182 6.09 -9.74 -41.94
C VAL A 182 5.17 -8.66 -42.50
N LEU A 183 4.02 -8.42 -41.86
CA LEU A 183 3.29 -7.18 -42.05
C LEU A 183 3.97 -6.09 -41.20
N LYS A 184 4.81 -5.29 -41.85
CA LYS A 184 5.39 -4.06 -41.27
C LYS A 184 4.29 -3.04 -41.00
N GLN A 185 3.78 -2.98 -39.78
CA GLN A 185 2.96 -1.85 -39.34
C GLN A 185 3.84 -0.83 -38.62
N SER A 186 4.30 0.16 -39.39
CA SER A 186 5.01 1.32 -38.88
C SER A 186 4.03 2.22 -38.12
N SER A 187 4.35 2.59 -36.87
CA SER A 187 3.71 3.73 -36.21
C SER A 187 4.77 4.73 -35.73
N PRO A 188 5.31 5.58 -36.62
CA PRO A 188 6.24 6.64 -36.24
C PRO A 188 5.57 7.74 -35.39
N TRP A 189 4.24 7.74 -35.26
CA TRP A 189 3.47 8.84 -34.67
C TRP A 189 3.57 8.99 -33.14
N ARG A 190 3.81 7.92 -32.39
CA ARG A 190 3.90 7.97 -30.91
C ARG A 190 5.18 8.67 -30.41
N ARG A 191 6.26 8.61 -31.18
CA ARG A 191 7.53 9.27 -30.81
C ARG A 191 7.48 10.78 -30.97
N TRP A 192 6.79 11.29 -31.99
CA TRP A 192 6.62 12.72 -32.20
C TRP A 192 5.72 13.37 -31.14
N LEU A 193 4.63 12.70 -30.74
CA LEU A 193 3.72 13.19 -29.70
C LEU A 193 4.42 13.41 -28.35
N LEU A 194 5.35 12.54 -27.97
CA LEU A 194 6.11 12.69 -26.72
C LEU A 194 7.06 13.90 -26.78
N SER A 195 7.72 14.14 -27.92
CA SER A 195 8.58 15.32 -28.10
C SER A 195 7.80 16.63 -27.99
N PHE A 196 6.59 16.71 -28.55
CA PHE A 196 5.76 17.91 -28.44
C PHE A 196 5.25 18.16 -27.01
N VAL A 197 4.92 17.11 -26.26
CA VAL A 197 4.47 17.22 -24.86
C VAL A 197 5.60 17.73 -23.96
N ILE A 198 6.83 17.23 -24.14
CA ILE A 198 8.00 17.66 -23.35
C ILE A 198 8.36 19.12 -23.66
N VAL A 199 8.39 19.50 -24.95
CA VAL A 199 8.70 20.88 -25.37
C VAL A 199 7.62 21.86 -24.87
N GLY A 200 6.34 21.46 -24.92
CA GLY A 200 5.23 22.24 -24.37
C GLY A 200 5.36 22.46 -22.86
N ALA A 201 5.72 21.43 -22.09
CA ALA A 201 5.88 21.53 -20.65
C ALA A 201 7.02 22.48 -20.24
N VAL A 202 8.15 22.45 -20.97
CA VAL A 202 9.28 23.36 -20.71
C VAL A 202 8.91 24.81 -21.03
N GLY A 203 8.20 25.04 -22.15
CA GLY A 203 7.73 26.38 -22.53
C GLY A 203 6.75 26.99 -21.52
N VAL A 204 5.79 26.21 -21.04
CA VAL A 204 4.83 26.64 -20.01
C VAL A 204 5.54 26.94 -18.69
N SER A 205 6.53 26.14 -18.31
CA SER A 205 7.31 26.35 -17.08
C SER A 205 8.10 27.65 -17.10
N LEU A 206 8.76 27.98 -18.23
CA LEU A 206 9.48 29.24 -18.38
C LEU A 206 8.54 30.46 -18.40
N GLY A 207 7.37 30.32 -19.03
CA GLY A 207 6.35 31.37 -19.04
C GLY A 207 5.81 31.68 -17.63
N ILE A 208 5.46 30.64 -16.87
CA ILE A 208 4.98 30.78 -15.50
C ILE A 208 6.06 31.40 -14.59
N CYS A 209 7.31 30.96 -14.70
CA CYS A 209 8.43 31.55 -13.95
C CYS A 209 8.62 33.04 -14.28
N SER A 210 8.46 33.44 -15.54
CA SER A 210 8.57 34.84 -15.96
C SER A 210 7.45 35.71 -15.41
N ILE A 211 6.21 35.20 -15.40
CA ILE A 211 5.06 35.89 -14.80
C ILE A 211 5.25 36.06 -13.29
N ILE A 212 5.68 35.01 -12.59
CA ILE A 212 5.95 35.06 -11.15
C ILE A 212 7.06 36.10 -10.87
N TYR A 213 8.13 36.12 -11.65
CA TYR A 213 9.19 37.11 -11.51
C TYR A 213 8.70 38.55 -11.75
N CYS A 214 7.86 38.77 -12.77
CA CYS A 214 7.23 40.08 -13.02
C CYS A 214 6.33 40.50 -11.85
N PHE A 215 5.50 39.62 -11.32
CA PHE A 215 4.72 39.91 -10.11
C PHE A 215 5.61 40.23 -8.92
N TRP A 216 6.69 39.49 -8.73
CA TRP A 216 7.61 39.72 -7.61
C TRP A 216 8.36 41.04 -7.74
N THR A 217 8.80 41.42 -8.93
CA THR A 217 9.43 42.72 -9.19
C THR A 217 8.44 43.88 -9.05
N VAL A 218 7.18 43.73 -9.47
CA VAL A 218 6.13 44.74 -9.27
C VAL A 218 5.78 44.89 -7.78
N VAL A 219 5.68 43.79 -7.03
CA VAL A 219 5.34 43.80 -5.59
C VAL A 219 6.52 44.28 -4.74
N CYS A 220 7.76 43.88 -5.06
CA CYS A 220 8.94 44.24 -4.27
C CYS A 220 9.60 45.58 -4.67
N CYS A 221 9.49 46.02 -5.94
CA CYS A 221 10.07 47.29 -6.39
C CYS A 221 9.04 48.41 -6.65
N GLY A 222 7.73 48.13 -6.61
CA GLY A 222 6.66 49.12 -6.77
C GLY A 222 6.54 50.17 -5.66
N ARG A 223 7.45 50.18 -4.67
CA ARG A 223 7.53 51.23 -3.64
C ARG A 223 8.89 51.93 -3.55
N LYS A 224 9.65 52.01 -4.65
CA LYS A 224 10.76 52.96 -4.74
C LYS A 224 10.28 54.29 -5.30
N LYS A 225 9.82 55.14 -4.36
CA LYS A 225 9.45 56.54 -4.56
C LYS A 225 10.67 57.30 -5.11
N VAL A 226 10.61 57.70 -6.37
CA VAL A 226 11.60 58.57 -7.01
C VAL A 226 11.54 59.93 -6.32
N HIS A 227 12.61 60.32 -5.63
CA HIS A 227 12.72 61.70 -5.14
C HIS A 227 13.37 62.53 -6.25
N ASN A 228 12.53 63.36 -6.89
CA ASN A 228 12.98 64.55 -7.58
C ASN A 228 13.69 65.45 -6.57
N SER A 229 14.93 65.80 -6.83
CA SER A 229 15.56 66.99 -6.28
C SER A 229 16.50 67.51 -7.35
N VAL A 230 16.22 68.70 -7.87
CA VAL A 230 17.12 69.87 -7.84
C VAL A 230 16.35 71.05 -8.45
N GLN A 231 16.20 72.14 -7.69
CA GLN A 231 16.51 73.52 -8.10
C GLN A 231 16.54 74.41 -6.81
N PRO A 232 17.13 75.62 -6.81
CA PRO A 232 18.52 75.91 -6.47
C PRO A 232 18.61 76.83 -5.23
N THR A 233 19.77 76.97 -4.59
CA THR A 233 20.13 78.23 -3.89
C THR A 233 21.65 78.32 -3.76
N ILE A 234 22.14 79.54 -4.04
CA ILE A 234 23.52 79.97 -4.27
C ILE A 234 24.18 80.41 -2.95
N THR A 235 25.47 80.09 -2.78
CA THR A 235 26.55 81.00 -2.31
C THR A 235 27.91 80.29 -2.45
N ARG A 236 28.75 80.70 -3.42
CA ARG A 236 30.02 81.48 -3.27
C ARG A 236 31.01 80.85 -2.26
N THR A 237 32.29 80.57 -2.51
CA THR A 237 33.31 81.15 -3.40
C THR A 237 34.58 80.26 -3.30
N GLY A 238 35.39 80.13 -4.38
CA GLY A 238 36.86 80.08 -4.23
C GLY A 238 37.65 78.83 -4.65
N SER A 239 38.06 78.82 -5.93
CA SER A 239 39.43 78.59 -6.46
C SER A 239 40.11 77.20 -6.50
N SER A 240 40.48 76.84 -7.74
CA SER A 240 41.74 76.18 -8.23
C SER A 240 42.11 74.81 -7.64
N GLY A 241 42.41 73.74 -8.38
CA GLY A 241 42.80 73.50 -9.78
C GLY A 241 43.79 72.30 -9.79
N GLY A 242 43.69 71.34 -10.72
CA GLY A 242 44.71 70.28 -10.91
C GLY A 242 44.18 68.86 -11.22
N PRO A 243 44.63 68.17 -12.28
CA PRO A 243 44.15 66.84 -12.70
C PRO A 243 45.16 65.70 -12.45
N GLY A 244 44.68 64.45 -12.46
CA GLY A 244 45.50 63.21 -12.56
C GLY A 244 44.67 61.97 -12.24
N SER A 245 44.13 61.24 -13.21
CA SER A 245 44.72 60.12 -13.99
C SER A 245 44.90 58.81 -13.21
N ASN A 246 44.11 57.79 -13.56
CA ASN A 246 44.55 56.51 -14.16
C ASN A 246 43.76 55.26 -13.74
N ASN A 247 43.26 54.59 -14.79
CA ASN A 247 43.21 53.15 -15.09
C ASN A 247 42.58 52.13 -14.12
N SER A 248 41.49 51.56 -14.65
CA SER A 248 40.75 50.34 -14.33
C SER A 248 41.54 49.02 -14.60
N PRO A 249 40.93 47.82 -14.43
CA PRO A 249 40.51 47.20 -13.16
C PRO A 249 41.02 45.74 -13.05
N SER A 250 40.91 45.09 -11.87
CA SER A 250 41.07 43.63 -11.78
C SER A 250 40.41 43.03 -10.52
N SER A 251 39.38 42.23 -10.78
CA SER A 251 39.01 40.94 -10.18
C SER A 251 39.32 40.57 -8.72
N ARG A 252 38.25 40.09 -8.08
CA ARG A 252 38.16 38.96 -7.13
C ARG A 252 38.85 39.12 -5.76
N SER A 253 38.04 39.11 -4.71
CA SER A 253 38.00 37.95 -3.80
C SER A 253 36.89 38.10 -2.76
N PHE A 254 36.07 37.07 -2.66
CA PHE A 254 35.10 36.85 -1.60
C PHE A 254 35.87 36.30 -0.40
N SER A 255 35.78 36.96 0.76
CA SER A 255 36.19 36.35 2.03
C SER A 255 35.00 36.22 2.96
N ILE A 256 34.98 35.04 3.57
CA ILE A 256 34.07 34.47 4.55
C ILE A 256 33.86 35.39 5.77
N ARG A 257 32.62 35.41 6.28
CA ARG A 257 32.32 35.22 7.71
C ARG A 257 30.83 34.93 7.93
N ARG A 258 30.53 33.70 8.37
CA ARG A 258 29.31 33.38 9.12
C ARG A 258 29.49 33.91 10.54
N HIS A 259 28.49 34.60 11.08
CA HIS A 259 28.20 34.52 12.51
C HIS A 259 26.70 34.63 12.80
N SER A 260 26.30 33.74 13.69
CA SER A 260 25.04 33.48 14.38
C SER A 260 24.12 34.65 14.72
N SER A 261 22.82 34.38 14.81
CA SER A 261 21.87 34.70 15.92
C SER A 261 20.45 34.27 15.44
N ARG A 262 19.50 33.72 16.20
CA ARG A 262 19.03 34.03 17.55
C ARG A 262 18.24 32.85 18.14
N ALA A 263 18.38 32.70 19.46
CA ALA A 263 17.50 31.94 20.34
C ALA A 263 16.13 32.62 20.48
N MET A 264 15.08 31.84 20.76
CA MET A 264 13.84 32.34 21.36
C MET A 264 13.51 31.59 22.65
N LYS A 265 13.26 32.37 23.69
CA LYS A 265 12.94 32.00 25.08
C LYS A 265 11.44 32.24 25.27
N ARG A 266 10.70 31.30 25.86
CA ARG A 266 9.37 31.55 26.42
C ARG A 266 9.14 30.71 27.68
N GLN A 267 8.91 31.41 28.78
CA GLN A 267 8.38 31.00 30.09
C GLN A 267 7.08 31.85 30.27
N ILE A 268 6.03 31.53 31.04
CA ILE A 268 5.83 30.65 32.22
C ILE A 268 4.30 30.54 32.53
N SER A 269 3.88 29.42 33.19
CA SER A 269 2.74 29.14 34.13
C SER A 269 1.27 29.53 33.80
N GLY A 270 0.21 28.85 34.21
CA GLY A 270 -0.08 27.69 35.09
C GLY A 270 -1.62 27.46 35.09
N THR A 271 -2.19 26.30 35.43
CA THR A 271 -2.74 26.00 36.78
C THR A 271 -3.28 24.56 36.82
N SER A 272 -3.20 24.00 38.03
CA SER A 272 -3.57 22.66 38.46
C SER A 272 -5.05 22.62 38.88
N SER A 273 -5.77 21.56 38.53
CA SER A 273 -6.96 21.13 39.27
C SER A 273 -7.08 19.60 39.29
N LYS A 274 -7.28 19.09 40.50
CA LYS A 274 -7.53 17.69 40.89
C LYS A 274 -8.86 17.19 40.32
N HIS A 275 -8.88 15.95 39.87
CA HIS A 275 -10.08 15.11 39.92
C HIS A 275 -9.74 13.78 40.58
N ALA A 276 -10.56 13.39 41.54
CA ALA A 276 -10.44 12.16 42.31
C ALA A 276 -11.31 11.08 41.65
N ASP A 277 -10.74 9.93 41.35
CA ASP A 277 -11.48 8.76 40.92
C ASP A 277 -12.21 8.15 42.12
N ARG A 278 -13.53 8.01 41.99
CA ARG A 278 -14.42 7.30 42.91
C ARG A 278 -14.69 5.93 42.30
N ALA A 279 -14.30 4.87 43.00
CA ALA A 279 -14.69 3.50 42.67
C ALA A 279 -16.15 3.27 43.13
N GLU A 280 -16.98 2.67 42.27
CA GLU A 280 -18.27 2.11 42.65
C GLU A 280 -18.21 0.58 42.47
N GLU A 281 -18.41 -0.13 43.59
CA GLU A 281 -18.69 -1.55 43.66
C GLU A 281 -20.16 -1.81 43.28
N PHE A 282 -20.41 -2.82 42.45
CA PHE A 282 -21.75 -3.37 42.24
C PHE A 282 -21.90 -4.67 43.03
N SER A 283 -22.84 -4.69 43.97
CA SER A 283 -23.31 -5.90 44.65
C SER A 283 -24.46 -6.53 43.86
N LEU A 284 -24.38 -7.84 43.64
CA LEU A 284 -25.44 -8.67 43.07
C LEU A 284 -26.52 -8.95 44.12
N ALA A 285 -27.77 -8.72 43.75
CA ALA A 285 -28.97 -9.31 44.35
C ALA A 285 -29.79 -9.93 43.22
#